data_AF-A0A3S4G080-F1
#
_entry.id   AF-A0A3S4G080-F1
#
_cell.length_a   1.000
_cell.length_b   1.000
_cell.length_c   1.000
_cell.angle_alpha   90.00
_cell.angle_beta   90.00
_cell.angle_gamma   90.00
#
_symmetry.space_group_name_H-M   'P 1'
#
loop_
_entity.id
_entity.type
_entity.pdbx_description
1 polymer ?
#
loop_
_entity_poly.entity_id
_entity_poly.type
_entity_poly.pdbx_seq_one_letter_code
_entity_poly.pdbx_strand_id
1 'polypeptide(L)'
;MFNCMLIDLKGMLTQGFKMGNAEIEPPKSISTATAVTAQIIAQVASHIYGGTTINRIDEVLAPFVTESYNKHRKTADEWQIPDAEGYARSRTEKECYDAFQSLEYEVNTLHTANGQTPFVTFGFGLGTSWESRLIQASILRNRIAGLGKNRKTAVFPKLVFAIRDGLNHKFGDPNYDIKQLALECASKRMYPDILNYDQVVKVTGSFKTPMGCRSFLGVWENENGEQIHDGRNNLGVISLNLPRIALEAKATKPHSGNCWMNVWRWRGRR
;
A
#
# COMPACT_ATOMS: atom_id res chain seq x y z
N MET A 1 -6.09 1.65 20.86
CA MET A 1 -5.80 1.87 19.43
C MET A 1 -4.30 2.02 19.23
N PHE A 2 -3.77 1.55 18.11
CA PHE A 2 -2.37 1.75 17.70
C PHE A 2 -2.28 2.74 16.52
N ASN A 3 -1.07 3.14 16.15
CA ASN A 3 -0.83 4.21 15.15
C ASN A 3 -1.12 3.73 13.73
N CYS A 4 -0.15 3.06 13.10
CA CYS A 4 -0.21 2.66 11.69
C CYS A 4 0.17 1.18 11.55
N MET A 5 -0.18 0.57 10.42
CA MET A 5 0.11 -0.85 10.15
C MET A 5 0.28 -1.17 8.66
N LEU A 6 0.91 -2.32 8.39
CA LEU A 6 0.78 -3.05 7.13
C LEU A 6 -0.36 -4.05 7.27
N ILE A 7 -1.39 -3.97 6.44
CA ILE A 7 -2.49 -4.96 6.46
C ILE A 7 -1.99 -6.27 5.86
N ASP A 8 -2.22 -7.39 6.55
CA ASP A 8 -2.06 -8.73 5.97
C ASP A 8 -3.21 -9.07 5.03
N LEU A 9 -3.27 -8.36 3.90
CA LEU A 9 -4.32 -8.54 2.91
C LEU A 9 -4.26 -9.93 2.28
N LYS A 10 -3.05 -10.48 2.11
CA LYS A 10 -2.86 -11.82 1.54
C LYS A 10 -3.48 -12.89 2.43
N GLY A 11 -3.18 -12.89 3.73
CA GLY A 11 -3.77 -13.82 4.69
C GLY A 11 -5.29 -13.73 4.69
N MET A 12 -5.82 -12.50 4.80
CA MET A 12 -7.26 -12.24 4.82
C MET A 12 -7.98 -12.76 3.57
N LEU A 13 -7.47 -12.48 2.36
CA LEU A 13 -8.15 -12.86 1.12
C LEU A 13 -7.96 -14.34 0.74
N THR A 14 -7.00 -15.06 1.32
CA THR A 14 -6.73 -16.47 0.98
C THR A 14 -7.31 -17.47 1.97
N GLN A 15 -7.42 -17.10 3.25
CA GLN A 15 -7.92 -18.00 4.30
C GLN A 15 -9.39 -17.79 4.62
N GLY A 16 -9.98 -16.71 4.10
CA GLY A 16 -11.28 -16.22 4.54
C GLY A 16 -11.19 -15.54 5.92
N PHE A 17 -12.15 -14.67 6.21
CA PHE A 17 -12.18 -13.92 7.46
C PHE A 17 -13.59 -13.41 7.76
N LYS A 18 -13.84 -13.04 9.02
CA LYS A 18 -15.10 -12.39 9.40
C LYS A 18 -14.96 -10.87 9.35
N MET A 19 -15.90 -10.21 8.70
CA MET A 19 -15.99 -8.74 8.66
C MET A 19 -17.40 -8.29 8.99
N GLY A 20 -17.54 -7.60 10.13
CA GLY A 20 -18.87 -7.29 10.69
C GLY A 20 -19.67 -8.57 10.93
N ASN A 21 -20.79 -8.71 10.23
CA ASN A 21 -21.68 -9.87 10.33
C ASN A 21 -21.47 -10.91 9.23
N ALA A 22 -20.56 -10.68 8.29
CA ALA A 22 -20.34 -11.56 7.15
C ALA A 22 -19.07 -12.41 7.34
N GLU A 23 -19.17 -13.68 6.97
CA GLU A 23 -18.02 -14.56 6.74
C GLU A 23 -17.63 -14.43 5.27
N ILE A 24 -16.45 -13.85 5.03
CA ILE A 24 -15.94 -13.56 3.70
C ILE A 24 -15.10 -14.75 3.24
N GLU A 25 -15.54 -15.39 2.15
CA GLU A 25 -14.77 -16.40 1.44
C GLU A 25 -13.70 -15.78 0.52
N PRO A 26 -12.68 -16.54 0.10
CA PRO A 26 -11.72 -16.10 -0.91
C PRO A 26 -12.41 -15.56 -2.18
N PRO A 27 -12.07 -14.33 -2.63
CA PRO A 27 -12.65 -13.75 -3.83
C PRO A 27 -12.38 -14.59 -5.09
N LYS A 28 -13.38 -14.65 -5.98
CA LYS A 28 -13.31 -15.40 -7.25
C LYS A 28 -13.20 -14.48 -8.48
N SER A 29 -12.78 -13.23 -8.27
CA SER A 29 -12.52 -12.24 -9.33
C SER A 29 -11.74 -11.05 -8.77
N ILE A 30 -11.03 -10.33 -9.63
CA ILE A 30 -10.32 -9.10 -9.24
C ILE A 30 -11.30 -8.02 -8.74
N SER A 31 -12.48 -7.91 -9.36
CA SER A 31 -13.52 -6.95 -8.96
C SER A 31 -14.00 -7.19 -7.53
N THR A 32 -14.25 -8.45 -7.16
CA THR A 32 -14.64 -8.81 -5.79
C THR A 32 -13.48 -8.58 -4.83
N ALA A 33 -12.25 -8.93 -5.21
CA ALA A 33 -11.08 -8.77 -4.36
C ALA A 33 -10.84 -7.29 -4.01
N THR A 34 -10.95 -6.37 -4.97
CA THR A 34 -10.78 -4.93 -4.71
C THR A 34 -11.93 -4.35 -3.88
N ALA A 35 -13.17 -4.79 -4.09
CA ALA A 35 -14.31 -4.34 -3.27
C ALA A 35 -14.18 -4.78 -1.80
N VAL A 36 -13.74 -6.02 -1.55
CA VAL A 36 -13.43 -6.49 -0.19
C VAL A 36 -12.24 -5.72 0.39
N THR A 37 -11.21 -5.45 -0.43
CA THR A 37 -10.05 -4.65 -0.01
C THR A 37 -10.44 -3.25 0.46
N ALA A 38 -11.34 -2.55 -0.24
CA ALA A 38 -11.83 -1.23 0.17
C ALA A 38 -12.55 -1.28 1.53
N GLN A 39 -13.37 -2.30 1.77
CA GLN A 39 -14.05 -2.50 3.04
C GLN A 39 -13.06 -2.79 4.17
N ILE A 40 -12.04 -3.63 3.93
CA ILE A 40 -10.96 -3.89 4.89
C ILE A 40 -10.25 -2.58 5.23
N ILE A 41 -9.91 -1.74 4.24
CA ILE A 41 -9.27 -0.44 4.47
C ILE A 41 -10.13 0.43 5.39
N ALA A 42 -11.43 0.56 5.12
CA ALA A 42 -12.33 1.37 5.93
C ALA A 42 -12.46 0.85 7.37
N GLN A 43 -12.54 -0.47 7.55
CA GLN A 43 -12.61 -1.09 8.87
C GLN A 43 -11.31 -0.90 9.65
N VAL A 44 -10.16 -1.20 9.05
CA VAL A 44 -8.85 -1.02 9.71
C VAL A 44 -8.63 0.44 10.08
N ALA A 45 -8.87 1.37 9.14
CA ALA A 45 -8.71 2.80 9.38
C ALA A 45 -9.64 3.35 10.46
N SER A 46 -10.74 2.65 10.78
CA SER A 46 -11.65 3.00 11.88
C SER A 46 -11.20 2.49 13.25
N HIS A 47 -10.23 1.57 13.31
CA HIS A 47 -9.72 0.97 14.56
C HIS A 47 -8.28 1.37 14.89
N ILE A 48 -7.68 2.24 14.07
CA ILE A 48 -6.35 2.82 14.26
C ILE A 48 -6.44 4.34 14.13
N TYR A 49 -5.49 5.08 14.70
CA TYR A 49 -5.49 6.55 14.62
C TYR A 49 -4.51 7.12 13.59
N GLY A 50 -3.77 6.27 12.89
CA GLY A 50 -2.81 6.63 11.85
C GLY A 50 -3.12 6.01 10.50
N GLY A 51 -2.12 5.97 9.62
CA GLY A 51 -2.30 5.47 8.26
C GLY A 51 -2.26 3.94 8.15
N THR A 52 -3.00 3.41 7.18
CA THR A 52 -2.93 2.01 6.80
C THR A 52 -2.20 1.83 5.48
N THR A 53 -1.61 0.66 5.24
CA THR A 53 -0.85 0.39 4.03
C THR A 53 -1.05 -1.04 3.57
N ILE A 54 -1.21 -1.21 2.26
CA ILE A 54 -1.17 -2.51 1.60
C ILE A 54 0.17 -2.61 0.87
N ASN A 55 0.98 -3.57 1.31
CA ASN A 55 2.29 -3.86 0.75
C ASN A 55 2.13 -4.78 -0.48
N ARG A 56 2.90 -4.50 -1.55
CA ARG A 56 2.93 -5.31 -2.79
C ARG A 56 1.55 -5.69 -3.33
N ILE A 57 0.65 -4.71 -3.41
CA ILE A 57 -0.76 -4.94 -3.82
C ILE A 57 -0.86 -5.57 -5.21
N ASP A 58 0.11 -5.31 -6.08
CA ASP A 58 0.26 -5.90 -7.41
C ASP A 58 0.50 -7.41 -7.40
N GLU A 59 1.12 -7.93 -6.35
CA GLU A 59 1.35 -9.37 -6.21
C GLU A 59 0.28 -10.04 -5.35
N VAL A 60 -0.17 -9.34 -4.30
CA VAL A 60 -1.25 -9.84 -3.43
C VAL A 60 -2.54 -10.05 -4.24
N LEU A 61 -2.84 -9.16 -5.18
CA LEU A 61 -4.07 -9.25 -5.97
C LEU A 61 -3.90 -9.98 -7.31
N ALA A 62 -2.68 -10.35 -7.70
CA ALA A 62 -2.42 -11.05 -8.97
C ALA A 62 -3.24 -12.34 -9.15
N PRO A 63 -3.37 -13.23 -8.13
CA PRO A 63 -4.15 -14.46 -8.29
C PRO A 63 -5.61 -14.21 -8.67
N PHE A 64 -6.20 -13.10 -8.21
CA PHE A 64 -7.60 -12.78 -8.51
C PHE A 64 -7.80 -12.26 -9.94
N VAL A 65 -6.74 -11.75 -10.57
CA VAL A 65 -6.74 -11.46 -12.01
C VAL A 65 -6.75 -12.75 -12.81
N THR A 66 -5.99 -13.76 -12.38
CA THR A 66 -6.02 -15.11 -12.96
C THR A 66 -7.42 -15.74 -12.85
N GLU A 67 -8.08 -15.61 -11.69
CA GLU A 67 -9.47 -16.07 -11.51
C GLU A 67 -10.44 -15.37 -12.47
N SER A 68 -10.34 -14.05 -12.63
CA SER A 68 -11.13 -13.31 -13.62
C SER A 68 -10.86 -13.79 -15.05
N TYR A 69 -9.59 -14.01 -15.41
CA TYR A 69 -9.21 -14.54 -16.71
C TYR A 69 -9.82 -15.92 -16.98
N ASN A 70 -9.70 -16.84 -16.03
CA ASN A 70 -10.27 -18.18 -16.13
C ASN A 70 -11.79 -18.13 -16.30
N LYS A 71 -12.47 -17.22 -15.59
CA LYS A 71 -13.91 -17.01 -15.74
C LYS A 71 -14.27 -16.52 -17.14
N HIS A 72 -13.58 -15.49 -17.66
CA HIS A 72 -13.85 -15.00 -19.02
C HIS A 72 -13.49 -16.03 -20.09
N ARG A 73 -12.45 -16.83 -19.87
CA ARG A 73 -12.07 -17.94 -20.75
C ARG A 73 -13.15 -19.00 -20.80
N LYS A 74 -13.66 -19.42 -19.64
CA LYS A 74 -14.79 -20.36 -19.55
C LYS A 74 -16.01 -19.83 -20.28
N THR A 75 -16.36 -18.55 -20.09
CA THR A 75 -17.45 -17.92 -20.85
C THR A 75 -17.15 -17.92 -22.35
N ALA A 76 -15.93 -17.62 -22.77
CA ALA A 76 -15.59 -17.66 -24.19
C ALA A 76 -15.76 -19.05 -24.80
N ASP A 77 -15.37 -20.10 -24.06
CA ASP A 77 -15.53 -21.49 -24.48
C ASP A 77 -17.01 -21.91 -24.50
N GLU A 78 -17.80 -21.53 -23.49
CA GLU A 78 -19.26 -21.78 -23.40
C GLU A 78 -20.03 -21.17 -24.59
N TRP A 79 -19.65 -19.96 -25.00
CA TRP A 79 -20.29 -19.23 -26.09
C TRP A 79 -19.58 -19.42 -27.44
N GLN A 80 -18.60 -20.33 -27.51
CA GLN A 80 -17.84 -20.65 -28.72
C GLN A 80 -17.26 -19.42 -29.43
N ILE A 81 -16.72 -18.48 -28.65
CA ILE A 81 -16.09 -17.27 -29.19
C ILE A 81 -14.85 -17.68 -30.01
N PRO A 82 -14.74 -17.27 -31.30
CA PRO A 82 -13.65 -17.72 -32.17
C PRO A 82 -12.24 -17.44 -31.63
N ASP A 83 -12.04 -16.28 -31.01
CA ASP A 83 -10.80 -15.92 -30.31
C ASP A 83 -11.04 -15.85 -28.80
N ALA A 84 -11.13 -17.03 -28.18
CA ALA A 84 -11.41 -17.14 -26.76
C ALA A 84 -10.28 -16.60 -25.86
N GLU A 85 -9.02 -16.62 -26.33
CA GLU A 85 -7.89 -16.06 -25.58
C GLU A 85 -7.88 -14.54 -25.63
N GLY A 86 -8.00 -13.96 -26.82
CA GLY A 86 -8.11 -12.51 -26.99
C GLY A 86 -9.33 -11.93 -26.30
N TYR A 87 -10.46 -12.65 -26.33
CA TYR A 87 -11.64 -12.29 -25.52
C TYR A 87 -11.31 -12.28 -24.04
N ALA A 88 -10.81 -13.40 -23.49
CA ALA A 88 -10.56 -13.52 -22.05
C ALA A 88 -9.57 -12.46 -21.57
N ARG A 89 -8.52 -12.21 -22.35
CA ARG A 89 -7.53 -11.17 -22.08
C ARG A 89 -8.14 -9.78 -22.09
N SER A 90 -8.84 -9.40 -23.17
CA SER A 90 -9.48 -8.09 -23.31
C SER A 90 -10.49 -7.81 -22.18
N ARG A 91 -11.32 -8.79 -21.84
CA ARG A 91 -12.28 -8.67 -20.74
C ARG A 91 -11.60 -8.54 -19.39
N THR A 92 -10.52 -9.28 -19.15
CA THR A 92 -9.75 -9.20 -17.91
C THR A 92 -9.01 -7.87 -17.77
N GLU A 93 -8.43 -7.35 -18.85
CA GLU A 93 -7.78 -6.03 -18.86
C GLU A 93 -8.78 -4.92 -18.50
N LYS A 94 -9.99 -4.97 -19.07
CA LYS A 94 -11.07 -4.03 -18.74
C LYS A 94 -11.54 -4.19 -17.29
N GLU A 95 -11.78 -5.41 -16.86
CA GLU A 95 -12.24 -5.70 -15.49
C GLU A 95 -11.22 -5.23 -14.46
N CYS A 96 -9.93 -5.50 -14.67
CA CYS A 96 -8.88 -5.04 -13.76
C CYS A 96 -8.83 -3.50 -13.69
N TYR A 97 -8.92 -2.82 -14.84
CA TYR A 97 -8.98 -1.36 -14.86
C TYR A 97 -10.18 -0.83 -14.06
N ASP A 98 -11.36 -1.42 -14.24
CA ASP A 98 -12.59 -1.03 -13.54
C ASP A 98 -12.53 -1.35 -12.04
N ALA A 99 -11.93 -2.48 -11.66
CA ALA A 99 -11.75 -2.87 -10.27
C ALA A 99 -10.89 -1.85 -9.50
N PHE A 100 -9.79 -1.40 -10.09
CA PHE A 100 -8.94 -0.36 -9.49
C PHE A 100 -9.55 1.05 -9.59
N GLN A 101 -10.38 1.31 -10.59
CA GLN A 101 -11.20 2.52 -10.61
C GLN A 101 -12.13 2.55 -9.41
N SER A 102 -12.92 1.48 -9.22
CA SER A 102 -13.84 1.34 -8.09
C SER A 102 -13.10 1.46 -6.76
N LEU A 103 -11.96 0.80 -6.60
CA LEU A 103 -11.14 0.92 -5.38
C LEU A 103 -10.68 2.36 -5.12
N GLU A 104 -10.22 3.08 -6.14
CA GLU A 104 -9.82 4.49 -6.00
C GLU A 104 -11.00 5.38 -5.60
N TYR A 105 -12.19 5.15 -6.16
CA TYR A 105 -13.39 5.89 -5.78
C TYR A 105 -13.85 5.53 -4.37
N GLU A 106 -13.95 4.25 -4.03
CA GLU A 106 -14.39 3.77 -2.72
C GLU A 106 -13.48 4.29 -1.59
N VAL A 107 -12.17 4.30 -1.79
CA VAL A 107 -11.23 4.93 -0.84
C VAL A 107 -11.57 6.40 -0.60
N ASN A 108 -12.08 7.12 -1.60
CA ASN A 108 -12.41 8.55 -1.50
C ASN A 108 -13.88 8.83 -1.13
N THR A 109 -14.76 7.83 -1.10
CA THR A 109 -16.17 7.99 -0.73
C THR A 109 -16.54 7.29 0.58
N LEU A 110 -15.76 6.31 1.01
CA LEU A 110 -15.90 5.68 2.32
C LEU A 110 -15.38 6.61 3.41
N HIS A 111 -16.07 6.61 4.54
CA HIS A 111 -15.69 7.37 5.72
C HIS A 111 -15.29 6.41 6.84
N THR A 112 -14.25 6.78 7.56
CA THR A 112 -13.86 6.09 8.79
C THR A 112 -14.73 6.56 9.96
N ALA A 113 -14.60 5.91 11.12
CA ALA A 113 -15.35 6.26 12.33
C ALA A 113 -15.18 7.73 12.79
N ASN A 114 -14.11 8.42 12.38
CA ASN A 114 -13.90 9.84 12.70
C ASN A 114 -14.47 10.81 11.65
N GLY A 115 -15.18 10.30 10.63
CA GLY A 115 -15.80 11.10 9.57
C GLY A 115 -14.84 11.57 8.48
N GLN A 116 -13.62 11.02 8.41
CA GLN A 116 -12.63 11.36 7.37
C GLN A 116 -12.43 10.20 6.38
N THR A 117 -12.00 10.56 5.17
CA THR A 117 -11.45 9.63 4.18
C THR A 117 -10.30 8.83 4.79
N PRO A 118 -10.27 7.49 4.62
CA PRO A 118 -9.21 6.66 5.18
C PRO A 118 -7.83 7.08 4.63
N PHE A 119 -6.88 7.29 5.55
CA PHE A 119 -5.48 7.42 5.17
C PHE A 119 -4.97 6.03 4.75
N VAL A 120 -4.80 5.82 3.45
CA VAL A 120 -4.25 4.57 2.90
C VAL A 120 -3.11 4.80 1.90
N THR A 121 -2.13 3.92 1.94
CA THR A 121 -1.00 3.83 0.99
C THR A 121 -0.99 2.48 0.28
N PHE A 122 -0.82 2.49 -1.05
CA PHE A 122 -0.61 1.30 -1.87
C PHE A 122 0.86 1.21 -2.29
N GLY A 123 1.51 0.11 -1.92
CA GLY A 123 2.85 -0.26 -2.37
C GLY A 123 2.81 -1.24 -3.54
N PHE A 124 3.54 -0.96 -4.63
CA PHE A 124 3.61 -1.83 -5.80
C PHE A 124 4.89 -1.60 -6.62
N GLY A 125 5.12 -2.42 -7.65
CA GLY A 125 6.16 -2.21 -8.67
C GLY A 125 7.18 -3.34 -8.79
N LEU A 126 7.11 -4.34 -7.90
CA LEU A 126 8.04 -5.48 -7.91
C LEU A 126 7.51 -6.70 -8.67
N GLY A 127 6.20 -6.79 -8.87
CA GLY A 127 5.60 -7.95 -9.55
C GLY A 127 5.95 -7.98 -11.04
N THR A 128 6.27 -9.17 -11.55
CA THR A 128 6.71 -9.40 -12.93
C THR A 128 5.70 -10.16 -13.79
N SER A 129 4.73 -10.83 -13.17
CA SER A 129 3.69 -11.55 -13.91
C SER A 129 2.84 -10.59 -14.72
N TRP A 130 2.15 -11.11 -15.74
CA TRP A 130 1.28 -10.28 -16.57
C TRP A 130 0.12 -9.69 -15.73
N GLU A 131 -0.36 -10.43 -14.72
CA GLU A 131 -1.36 -9.99 -13.76
C GLU A 131 -0.85 -8.82 -12.92
N SER A 132 0.35 -8.95 -12.33
CA SER A 132 0.94 -7.87 -11.54
C SER A 132 1.20 -6.63 -12.39
N ARG A 133 1.73 -6.79 -13.61
CA ARG A 133 1.94 -5.69 -14.54
C ARG A 133 0.61 -5.02 -14.92
N LEU A 134 -0.45 -5.80 -15.14
CA LEU A 134 -1.79 -5.29 -15.42
C LEU A 134 -2.33 -4.48 -14.22
N ILE A 135 -2.15 -4.97 -12.99
CA ILE A 135 -2.51 -4.23 -11.77
C ILE A 135 -1.75 -2.91 -11.67
N GLN A 136 -0.42 -2.95 -11.83
CA GLN A 136 0.43 -1.75 -11.79
C GLN A 136 -0.05 -0.71 -12.83
N ALA A 137 -0.31 -1.14 -14.06
CA ALA A 137 -0.81 -0.27 -15.12
C ALA A 137 -2.22 0.27 -14.82
N SER A 138 -3.12 -0.55 -14.27
CA SER A 138 -4.49 -0.16 -13.90
C SER A 138 -4.50 0.89 -12.79
N ILE A 139 -3.66 0.76 -11.77
CA ILE A 139 -3.48 1.77 -10.71
C ILE A 139 -3.03 3.10 -11.31
N LEU A 140 -1.96 3.08 -12.11
CA LEU A 140 -1.37 4.29 -12.67
C LEU A 140 -2.29 4.99 -13.68
N ARG A 141 -2.94 4.24 -14.56
CA ARG A 141 -3.89 4.79 -15.55
C ARG A 141 -5.11 5.41 -14.88
N ASN A 142 -5.67 4.78 -13.84
CA ASN A 142 -6.77 5.37 -13.08
C ASN A 142 -6.35 6.69 -12.41
N ARG A 143 -5.19 6.70 -11.75
CA ARG A 143 -4.66 7.92 -11.14
C ARG A 143 -4.46 9.02 -12.18
N ILE A 144 -3.90 8.71 -13.36
CA ILE A 144 -3.74 9.66 -14.48
C ILE A 144 -5.10 10.19 -14.95
N ALA A 145 -6.11 9.33 -15.09
CA ALA A 145 -7.46 9.73 -15.51
C ALA A 145 -8.09 10.72 -14.52
N GLY A 146 -7.82 10.56 -13.23
CA GLY A 146 -8.24 11.45 -12.16
C GLY A 146 -9.63 11.16 -11.62
N LEU A 147 -9.93 11.76 -10.46
CA LEU A 147 -11.12 11.45 -9.68
C LEU A 147 -12.30 12.37 -10.00
N GLY A 148 -13.46 11.75 -10.23
CA GLY A 148 -14.75 12.40 -10.43
C GLY A 148 -14.88 13.14 -11.76
N LYS A 149 -16.02 13.82 -11.93
CA LYS A 149 -16.36 14.56 -13.17
C LYS A 149 -15.28 15.55 -13.59
N ASN A 150 -14.67 16.22 -12.63
CA ASN A 150 -13.65 17.24 -12.88
C ASN A 150 -12.22 16.67 -12.95
N ARG A 151 -12.07 15.34 -12.91
CA ARG A 151 -10.78 14.62 -13.01
C ARG A 151 -9.73 15.19 -12.07
N LYS A 152 -10.10 15.45 -10.82
CA LYS A 152 -9.22 16.05 -9.81
C LYS A 152 -8.12 15.07 -9.41
N THR A 153 -6.98 15.59 -8.96
CA THR A 153 -5.93 14.76 -8.35
C THR A 153 -6.41 14.32 -6.98
N ALA A 154 -6.54 13.01 -6.77
CA ALA A 154 -6.96 12.52 -5.46
C ALA A 154 -5.79 12.57 -4.47
N VAL A 155 -6.13 12.83 -3.21
CA VAL A 155 -5.16 12.85 -2.11
C VAL A 155 -4.81 11.42 -1.67
N PHE A 156 -5.79 10.52 -1.67
CA PHE A 156 -5.64 9.10 -1.35
C PHE A 156 -6.19 8.21 -2.48
N PRO A 157 -5.78 6.93 -2.55
CA PRO A 157 -4.64 6.33 -1.86
C PRO A 157 -3.32 7.01 -2.26
N LYS A 158 -2.38 7.10 -1.31
CA LYS A 158 -0.99 7.40 -1.65
C LYS A 158 -0.43 6.24 -2.47
N LEU A 159 0.30 6.52 -3.54
CA LEU A 159 0.95 5.50 -4.34
C LEU A 159 2.45 5.50 -4.06
N VAL A 160 3.02 4.33 -3.75
CA VAL A 160 4.46 4.14 -3.54
C VAL A 160 4.95 3.08 -4.51
N PHE A 161 5.73 3.52 -5.50
CA PHE A 161 6.29 2.69 -6.55
C PHE A 161 7.73 2.28 -6.21
N ALA A 162 7.95 0.97 -6.05
CA ALA A 162 9.25 0.41 -5.78
C ALA A 162 10.10 0.36 -7.06
N ILE A 163 11.30 0.94 -7.02
CA ILE A 163 12.28 0.84 -8.11
C ILE A 163 13.41 -0.11 -7.72
N ARG A 164 13.74 -1.04 -8.62
CA ARG A 164 14.81 -2.04 -8.47
C ARG A 164 15.60 -2.18 -9.78
N ASP A 165 16.93 -2.20 -9.67
CA ASP A 165 17.83 -2.45 -10.79
C ASP A 165 17.54 -3.83 -11.42
N GLY A 166 17.52 -3.90 -12.75
CA GLY A 166 17.25 -5.13 -13.51
C GLY A 166 15.76 -5.49 -13.61
N LEU A 167 14.87 -4.67 -13.05
CA LEU A 167 13.43 -4.90 -13.11
C LEU A 167 12.67 -3.74 -13.76
N ASN A 168 12.84 -2.52 -13.26
CA ASN A 168 12.07 -1.37 -13.74
C ASN A 168 12.90 -0.08 -13.75
N HIS A 169 14.21 -0.14 -13.56
CA HIS A 169 15.03 1.04 -13.37
C HIS A 169 15.59 1.59 -14.69
N LYS A 170 16.06 0.74 -15.59
CA LYS A 170 16.80 1.12 -16.81
C LYS A 170 16.08 0.70 -18.08
N PHE A 171 16.36 1.40 -19.17
CA PHE A 171 15.86 1.02 -20.49
C PHE A 171 16.31 -0.42 -20.79
N GLY A 172 15.37 -1.25 -21.26
CA GLY A 172 15.58 -2.68 -21.46
C GLY A 172 15.16 -3.57 -20.29
N ASP A 173 14.95 -3.02 -19.09
CA ASP A 173 14.41 -3.80 -17.98
C ASP A 173 12.94 -4.22 -18.25
N PRO A 174 12.48 -5.40 -17.75
CA PRO A 174 11.16 -5.95 -18.09
C PRO A 174 9.96 -5.02 -17.81
N ASN A 175 10.03 -4.24 -16.74
CA ASN A 175 8.97 -3.31 -16.31
C ASN A 175 9.37 -1.84 -16.53
N TYR A 176 10.33 -1.56 -17.42
CA TYR A 176 10.72 -0.18 -17.73
C TYR A 176 9.57 0.64 -18.32
N ASP A 177 8.67 0.00 -19.08
CA ASP A 177 7.45 0.60 -19.60
C ASP A 177 6.51 1.06 -18.48
N ILE A 178 6.39 0.28 -17.40
CA ILE A 178 5.62 0.67 -16.22
C ILE A 178 6.30 1.84 -15.49
N LYS A 179 7.64 1.88 -15.43
CA LYS A 179 8.34 3.07 -14.90
C LYS A 179 8.02 4.33 -15.71
N GLN A 180 7.96 4.26 -17.05
CA GLN A 180 7.58 5.41 -17.87
C GLN A 180 6.15 5.87 -17.55
N LEU A 181 5.21 4.93 -17.40
CA LEU A 181 3.85 5.23 -16.98
C LEU A 181 3.80 5.84 -15.56
N ALA A 182 4.65 5.38 -14.64
CA ALA A 182 4.76 5.94 -13.30
C ALA A 182 5.28 7.38 -13.32
N LEU A 183 6.25 7.69 -14.18
CA LEU A 183 6.75 9.05 -14.38
C LEU A 183 5.67 9.98 -14.98
N GLU A 184 4.93 9.50 -15.97
CA GLU A 184 3.79 10.23 -16.52
C GLU A 184 2.75 10.53 -15.41
N CYS A 185 2.41 9.52 -14.62
CA CYS A 185 1.50 9.65 -13.49
C CYS A 185 1.96 10.71 -12.49
N ALA A 186 3.22 10.63 -12.04
CA ALA A 186 3.79 11.58 -11.08
C ALA A 186 3.78 13.02 -11.61
N SER A 187 4.13 13.23 -12.89
CA SER A 187 4.12 14.57 -13.50
C SER A 187 2.72 15.21 -13.59
N LYS A 188 1.66 14.40 -13.66
CA LYS A 188 0.27 14.87 -13.72
C LYS A 188 -0.41 14.93 -12.36
N ARG A 189 0.00 14.08 -11.41
CA ARG A 189 -0.77 13.73 -10.21
C ARG A 189 0.04 13.68 -8.92
N MET A 190 1.29 14.14 -8.93
CA MET A 190 2.28 14.06 -7.84
C MET A 190 2.74 12.63 -7.54
N TYR A 191 1.80 11.72 -7.27
CA TYR A 191 2.07 10.31 -7.04
C TYR A 191 2.26 9.53 -8.36
N PRO A 192 3.03 8.43 -8.35
CA PRO A 192 3.60 7.74 -7.18
C PRO A 192 4.90 8.35 -6.63
N ASP A 193 5.06 8.25 -5.30
CA ASP A 193 6.37 8.40 -4.66
C ASP A 193 7.25 7.20 -5.03
N ILE A 194 8.55 7.43 -5.20
CA ILE A 194 9.50 6.38 -5.57
C ILE A 194 10.19 5.83 -4.31
N LEU A 195 10.29 4.51 -4.21
CA LEU A 195 11.01 3.81 -3.14
C LEU A 195 12.13 2.95 -3.73
N ASN A 196 13.38 3.27 -3.42
CA ASN A 196 14.53 2.48 -3.87
C ASN A 196 14.63 1.16 -3.08
N TYR A 197 14.49 0.03 -3.78
CA TYR A 197 14.50 -1.31 -3.17
C TYR A 197 15.77 -1.57 -2.36
N ASP A 198 16.93 -1.38 -2.97
CA ASP A 198 18.23 -1.74 -2.38
C ASP A 198 18.55 -0.87 -1.16
N GLN A 199 18.21 0.42 -1.21
CA GLN A 199 18.40 1.32 -0.05
C GLN A 199 17.48 0.94 1.11
N VAL A 200 16.23 0.54 0.83
CA VAL A 200 15.32 0.08 1.90
C VAL A 200 15.89 -1.17 2.56
N VAL A 201 16.29 -2.18 1.77
CA VAL A 201 16.90 -3.41 2.29
C VAL A 201 18.16 -3.08 3.10
N LYS A 202 19.03 -2.20 2.59
CA LYS A 202 20.25 -1.78 3.29
C LYS A 202 19.97 -1.13 4.65
N VAL A 203 18.98 -0.24 4.73
CA VAL A 203 18.70 0.54 5.95
C VAL A 203 17.91 -0.24 6.98
N THR A 204 17.02 -1.13 6.54
CA THR A 204 16.03 -1.77 7.43
C THR A 204 16.15 -3.28 7.51
N GLY A 205 17.05 -3.88 6.73
CA GLY A 205 17.34 -5.31 6.65
C GLY A 205 16.44 -6.10 5.69
N SER A 206 15.30 -5.56 5.27
CA SER A 206 14.38 -6.23 4.35
C SER A 206 13.53 -5.23 3.56
N PHE A 207 12.92 -5.68 2.45
CA PHE A 207 12.04 -4.80 1.68
C PHE A 207 10.59 -4.84 2.19
N LYS A 208 10.03 -3.65 2.41
CA LYS A 208 8.60 -3.40 2.64
C LYS A 208 8.29 -1.95 2.32
N THR A 209 7.04 -1.66 2.00
CA THR A 209 6.55 -0.28 1.91
C THR A 209 6.34 0.34 3.29
N PRO A 210 6.33 1.69 3.40
CA PRO A 210 6.13 2.35 4.69
C PRO A 210 4.69 2.23 5.17
N MET A 211 4.50 2.03 6.48
CA MET A 211 3.20 2.18 7.13
C MET A 211 2.77 3.64 7.14
N GLY A 212 1.58 3.92 6.60
CA GLY A 212 1.04 5.26 6.45
C GLY A 212 1.93 6.13 5.56
N CYS A 213 2.45 7.23 6.10
CA CYS A 213 3.29 8.16 5.33
C CYS A 213 4.67 7.56 4.99
N ARG A 214 5.39 7.11 6.03
CA ARG A 214 6.85 6.85 6.00
C ARG A 214 7.41 6.07 7.21
N SER A 215 6.57 5.37 7.98
CA SER A 215 7.07 4.58 9.12
C SER A 215 7.53 3.20 8.62
N PHE A 216 8.80 2.86 8.80
CA PHE A 216 9.36 1.58 8.34
C PHE A 216 9.57 0.62 9.50
N LEU A 217 9.17 -0.63 9.30
CA LEU A 217 9.47 -1.72 10.21
C LEU A 217 10.94 -2.14 10.09
N GLY A 218 11.54 -2.58 11.20
CA GLY A 218 12.77 -3.39 11.15
C GLY A 218 12.45 -4.86 10.88
N VAL A 219 13.48 -5.66 10.58
CA VAL A 219 13.36 -7.12 10.44
C VAL A 219 12.78 -7.72 11.73
N TRP A 220 11.86 -8.66 11.55
CA TRP A 220 11.40 -9.54 12.60
C TRP A 220 11.06 -10.87 11.95
N GLU A 221 11.45 -11.96 12.59
CA GLU A 221 11.24 -13.32 12.12
C GLU A 221 10.33 -14.07 13.11
N ASN A 222 9.48 -14.93 12.58
CA ASN A 222 8.68 -15.84 13.40
C ASN A 222 9.54 -17.01 13.91
N GLU A 223 8.94 -17.92 14.67
CA GLU A 223 9.61 -19.11 15.23
C GLU A 223 10.20 -20.04 14.16
N ASN A 224 9.73 -19.95 12.91
CA ASN A 224 10.21 -20.72 11.77
C ASN A 224 11.34 -20.01 10.99
N GLY A 225 11.78 -18.82 11.41
CA GLY A 225 12.79 -18.02 10.71
C GLY A 225 12.26 -17.25 9.49
N GLU A 226 10.94 -17.13 9.34
CA GLU A 226 10.34 -16.41 8.21
C GLU A 226 10.18 -14.92 8.56
N GLN A 227 10.64 -14.05 7.67
CA GLN A 227 10.49 -12.61 7.84
C GLN A 227 9.03 -12.17 7.69
N ILE A 228 8.46 -11.60 8.75
CA ILE A 228 7.07 -11.10 8.74
C ILE A 228 7.05 -9.58 8.70
N HIS A 229 6.24 -9.05 7.79
CA HIS A 229 6.01 -7.61 7.61
C HIS A 229 4.52 -7.30 7.70
N ASP A 230 3.73 -7.96 6.89
CA ASP A 230 2.29 -7.73 6.83
C ASP A 230 1.62 -8.24 8.11
N GLY A 231 0.64 -7.48 8.62
CA GLY A 231 0.02 -7.68 9.93
C GLY A 231 0.72 -6.95 11.09
N ARG A 232 1.97 -6.48 10.93
CA ARG A 232 2.69 -5.72 11.97
C ARG A 232 2.28 -4.24 11.99
N ASN A 233 2.47 -3.61 13.15
CA ASN A 233 2.04 -2.24 13.42
C ASN A 233 3.08 -1.41 14.19
N ASN A 234 2.78 -0.12 14.33
CA ASN A 234 3.50 0.82 15.19
C ASN A 234 2.59 1.29 16.33
N LEU A 235 3.09 1.30 17.57
CA LEU A 235 2.28 1.61 18.76
C LEU A 235 1.98 3.10 18.94
N GLY A 236 2.90 3.98 18.56
CA GLY A 236 2.76 5.43 18.71
C GLY A 236 4.01 6.19 18.31
N VAL A 237 3.95 7.52 18.42
CA VAL A 237 5.07 8.42 18.12
C VAL A 237 5.12 9.48 19.21
N ILE A 238 6.32 9.72 19.75
CA ILE A 238 6.60 10.85 20.63
C ILE A 238 7.74 11.63 19.98
N SER A 239 7.47 12.88 19.59
CA SER A 239 8.46 13.73 18.93
C SER A 239 9.24 14.54 19.96
N LEU A 240 10.57 14.43 19.91
CA LEU A 240 11.46 15.22 20.75
C LEU A 240 11.69 16.61 20.14
N ASN A 241 11.43 17.67 20.90
CA ASN A 241 11.67 19.05 20.46
C ASN A 241 13.17 19.39 20.58
N LEU A 242 13.95 19.03 19.56
CA LEU A 242 15.39 19.28 19.50
C LEU A 242 15.75 20.77 19.64
N PRO A 243 15.04 21.73 18.99
CA PRO A 243 15.27 23.15 19.22
C PRO A 243 15.15 23.56 20.69
N ARG A 244 14.13 23.04 21.41
CA ARG A 244 13.94 23.35 22.83
C ARG A 244 15.09 22.84 23.69
N ILE A 245 15.58 21.62 23.41
CA ILE A 245 16.74 21.05 24.12
C ILE A 245 17.97 21.95 23.95
N ALA A 246 18.23 22.44 22.73
CA ALA A 246 19.36 23.32 22.47
C ALA A 246 19.27 24.66 23.24
N LEU A 247 18.05 25.22 23.38
CA LEU A 247 17.81 26.44 24.16
C LEU A 247 18.04 26.22 25.65
N GLU A 248 17.56 25.11 26.22
CA GLU A 248 17.72 24.79 27.64
C GLU A 248 19.17 24.41 28.00
N ALA A 249 19.89 23.74 27.10
CA ALA A 249 21.30 23.42 27.27
C ALA A 249 22.21 24.66 27.27
N LYS A 250 21.84 25.73 26.55
CA LYS A 250 22.57 27.02 26.60
C LYS A 250 22.26 27.84 27.85
N ALA A 251 21.05 27.71 28.40
CA ALA A 251 20.66 28.38 29.65
C ALA A 251 21.37 27.77 30.89
N THR A 252 21.91 26.57 30.77
CA THR A 252 22.74 25.92 31.79
C THR A 252 24.23 26.19 31.52
N LYS A 253 24.82 27.21 32.18
CA LYS A 253 26.28 27.40 32.19
C LYS A 253 26.98 26.14 32.72
N PRO A 254 28.22 25.83 32.30
CA PRO A 254 28.97 24.71 32.85
C PRO A 254 29.32 25.02 34.31
N HIS A 255 28.53 24.51 35.24
CA HIS A 255 29.01 24.28 36.59
C HIS A 255 29.73 22.94 36.60
N SER A 256 30.98 22.99 37.02
CA SER A 256 31.84 21.86 37.33
C SER A 256 31.05 20.79 38.10
N GLY A 257 30.80 19.64 37.45
CA GLY A 257 30.20 18.45 38.08
C GLY A 257 28.87 18.03 37.47
N ASN A 258 28.91 16.96 36.66
CA ASN A 258 27.77 16.12 36.27
C ASN A 258 26.58 16.79 35.57
N CYS A 259 26.81 17.26 34.33
CA CYS A 259 25.77 17.82 33.44
C CYS A 259 24.71 16.79 32.96
N TRP A 260 24.93 15.48 33.14
CA TRP A 260 24.05 14.44 32.59
C TRP A 260 22.82 14.09 33.43
N MET A 261 22.75 14.48 34.71
CA MET A 261 21.62 14.08 35.58
C MET A 261 20.39 14.99 35.50
N ASN A 262 20.52 16.24 35.05
CA ASN A 262 19.40 17.19 35.11
C ASN A 262 18.44 17.11 33.91
N VAL A 263 18.86 16.57 32.76
CA VAL A 263 17.99 16.40 31.58
C VAL A 263 16.95 15.28 31.79
N TRP A 264 17.20 14.35 32.72
CA TRP A 264 16.32 13.23 33.02
C TRP A 264 15.39 13.44 34.23
N ARG A 265 15.33 14.66 34.80
CA ARG A 265 14.44 14.99 35.93
C ARG A 265 12.97 15.19 35.52
N TRP A 266 12.51 14.46 34.50
CA TRP A 266 11.10 14.31 34.16
C TRP A 266 10.53 13.07 34.86
N ARG A 267 10.67 13.01 36.18
CA ARG A 267 9.92 12.07 37.02
C ARG A 267 8.90 12.84 37.84
N GLY A 268 7.62 12.60 37.52
CA GLY A 268 6.50 12.70 38.44
C GLY A 268 6.11 14.11 38.86
N ARG A 269 5.32 14.78 38.02
CA ARG A 269 4.18 15.54 38.51
C ARG A 269 2.94 14.98 37.82
N ARG A 270 2.23 14.14 38.57
CA ARG A 270 0.80 13.88 38.34
C ARG A 270 0.03 15.17 38.52
#